data_AF-A0AA42ICH5-F1
#
_entry.id   AF-A0AA42ICH5-F1
#
_cell.length_a   1.000
_cell.length_b   1.000
_cell.length_c   1.000
_cell.angle_alpha   90.00
_cell.angle_beta   90.00
_cell.angle_gamma   90.00
#
_symmetry.space_group_name_H-M   'P 1'
#
loop_
_entity.id
_entity.type
_entity.pdbx_description
1 polymer ?
#
loop_
_entity_poly.entity_id
_entity_poly.type
_entity_poly.pdbx_seq_one_letter_code
_entity_poly.pdbx_strand_id
1 'polypeptide(L)' 'MTDKVQAKKDLEFCSAELSKYQNLSRSGLTRDEMLAIDGIMIKLKERVKNLRTTLCDN' A
#
# COMPACT_ATOMS: atom_id res chain seq x y z
N MET A 1 7.23 -7.93 22.10
CA MET A 1 7.99 -6.82 21.46
C MET A 1 8.27 -7.04 19.97
N THR A 2 7.88 -8.18 19.38
CA THR A 2 8.09 -8.51 17.95
C THR A 2 7.11 -7.79 17.02
N ASP A 3 5.92 -7.41 17.49
CA ASP A 3 4.85 -6.83 16.66
C ASP A 3 5.16 -5.45 16.08
N LYS A 4 5.78 -4.55 16.86
CA LYS A 4 6.06 -3.18 16.37
C LYS A 4 7.15 -3.14 15.31
N VAL A 5 8.17 -4.00 15.42
CA VAL A 5 9.25 -4.10 14.42
C VAL A 5 8.70 -4.68 13.12
N GLN A 6 7.87 -5.72 13.20
CA GLN A 6 7.24 -6.30 12.02
C GLN A 6 6.25 -5.33 11.38
N ALA A 7 5.41 -4.64 12.17
CA ALA A 7 4.47 -3.65 11.66
C ALA A 7 5.17 -2.48 10.95
N LYS A 8 6.35 -2.04 11.42
CA LYS A 8 7.16 -1.04 10.72
C LYS A 8 7.70 -1.54 9.38
N LYS A 9 8.23 -2.77 9.34
CA LYS A 9 8.70 -3.39 8.08
C LYS A 9 7.58 -3.55 7.08
N ASP A 10 6.41 -4.01 7.53
CA ASP A 10 5.22 -4.17 6.69
C ASP A 10 4.75 -2.80 6.16
N LEU A 11 4.85 -1.74 6.97
CA LEU A 11 4.49 -0.38 6.58
C LEU A 11 5.44 0.17 5.51
N GLU A 12 6.74 -0.02 5.67
CA GLU A 12 7.76 0.35 4.67
C GLU A 12 7.53 -0.39 3.36
N PHE A 13 7.30 -1.71 3.43
CA PHE A 13 7.00 -2.53 2.27
C PHE A 13 5.74 -2.03 1.53
N CYS A 14 4.63 -1.85 2.25
CA CYS A 14 3.37 -1.40 1.63
C CYS A 14 3.52 0.00 1.01
N SER A 15 4.31 0.88 1.62
CA SER A 15 4.56 2.23 1.11
C SER A 15 5.42 2.20 -0.16
N ALA A 16 6.46 1.36 -0.19
CA ALA A 16 7.29 1.16 -1.38
C ALA A 16 6.49 0.56 -2.53
N GLU A 17 5.64 -0.43 -2.22
CA GLU A 17 4.78 -1.08 -3.21
C GLU A 17 3.74 -0.10 -3.78
N LEU A 18 3.11 0.72 -2.92
CA LEU A 18 2.17 1.75 -3.35
C LEU A 18 2.83 2.77 -4.29
N SER A 19 4.07 3.17 -3.99
CA SER A 19 4.85 4.09 -4.82
C SER A 19 5.08 3.53 -6.23
N LYS A 20 5.31 2.22 -6.39
CA LYS A 20 5.44 1.60 -7.73
C LYS A 20 4.17 1.78 -8.56
N TYR A 21 3.01 1.49 -7.98
CA TYR A 21 1.73 1.63 -8.68
C TYR A 21 1.33 3.09 -8.94
N GLN A 22 1.74 4.02 -8.06
CA GLN A 22 1.52 5.46 -8.27
C GLN A 22 2.37 6.03 -9.41
N ASN A 23 3.61 5.55 -9.55
CA ASN A 23 4.55 6.01 -10.58
C ASN A 23 4.45 5.20 -11.89
N LEU A 24 3.60 4.16 -11.93
CA LEU A 24 3.37 3.38 -13.13
C LEU A 24 2.64 4.25 -14.17
N SER A 25 3.19 4.29 -15.39
CA SER A 25 2.53 4.96 -16.52
C SER A 25 1.15 4.35 -16.75
N ARG A 26 0.13 5.20 -16.84
CA ARG A 26 -1.24 4.79 -17.21
C ARG A 26 -1.47 4.80 -18.72
N SER A 27 -0.54 5.37 -19.49
CA SER A 27 -0.64 5.45 -20.94
C SER A 27 -0.54 4.06 -21.56
N GLY A 28 -1.47 3.72 -22.45
CA GLY A 28 -1.51 2.43 -23.12
C GLY A 28 -2.20 1.32 -22.31
N LEU A 29 -2.69 1.61 -21.11
CA LEU A 29 -3.50 0.67 -20.34
C LEU A 29 -4.96 0.71 -20.79
N THR A 30 -5.57 -0.47 -20.84
CA THR A 30 -7.01 -0.62 -20.97
C THR A 30 -7.73 -0.18 -19.69
N ARG A 31 -9.03 0.05 -19.80
CA ARG A 31 -9.88 0.39 -18.65
C ARG A 31 -9.78 -0.65 -17.53
N ASP A 32 -9.77 -1.94 -17.88
CA ASP A 32 -9.75 -3.01 -16.88
C ASP A 32 -8.41 -3.09 -16.16
N GLU A 33 -7.30 -2.86 -16.86
CA GLU A 33 -5.96 -2.77 -16.25
C GLU A 33 -5.86 -1.56 -15.31
N MET A 34 -6.41 -0.40 -15.70
CA MET A 34 -6.46 0.77 -14.84
C MET A 34 -7.27 0.50 -13.56
N LEU A 35 -8.43 -0.15 -13.68
CA LEU A 35 -9.26 -0.52 -12.53
C LEU A 35 -8.55 -1.54 -11.62
N ALA A 36 -7.82 -2.49 -12.18
CA ALA A 36 -7.03 -3.45 -11.41
C ALA A 36 -5.94 -2.75 -10.58
N ILE A 37 -5.21 -1.81 -11.19
CA ILE A 37 -4.19 -1.00 -10.48
C ILE A 37 -4.83 -0.20 -9.36
N ASP A 38 -5.95 0.49 -9.63
CA ASP A 38 -6.64 1.29 -8.62
C ASP A 38 -7.14 0.42 -7.46
N GLY A 39 -7.65 -0.77 -7.76
CA GLY A 39 -8.05 -1.76 -6.75
C GLY A 39 -6.89 -2.21 -5.86
N ILE A 40 -5.71 -2.45 -6.43
CA ILE A 40 -4.49 -2.78 -5.68
C ILE A 40 -4.08 -1.60 -4.79
N MET A 41 -4.06 -0.38 -5.34
CA MET A 41 -3.71 0.83 -4.60
C MET A 41 -4.64 1.09 -3.41
N ILE A 42 -5.95 0.85 -3.55
CA ILE A 42 -6.92 1.00 -2.45
C ILE A 42 -6.59 0.03 -1.31
N LYS A 43 -6.37 -1.26 -1.62
CA LYS A 43 -6.01 -2.27 -0.61
C LYS A 43 -4.70 -1.95 0.11
N LEU A 44 -3.70 -1.47 -0.63
CA LEU A 44 -2.42 -1.05 -0.04
C LEU A 44 -2.59 0.17 0.89
N LYS A 45 -3.36 1.19 0.48
CA LYS A 45 -3.65 2.36 1.32
C LYS A 45 -4.39 1.98 2.61
N GLU A 46 -5.34 1.07 2.52
CA GLU A 46 -6.07 0.57 3.69
C GLU A 46 -5.14 -0.18 4.65
N ARG A 47 -4.27 -1.06 4.13
CA ARG A 47 -3.28 -1.77 4.94
C ARG A 47 -2.29 -0.82 5.62
N VAL A 48 -1.82 0.21 4.92
CA VAL A 48 -0.96 1.28 5.48
C VAL A 48 -1.68 2.00 6.62
N LYS A 49 -2.96 2.36 6.43
CA LYS A 49 -3.77 3.01 7.46
C LYS A 49 -3.87 2.13 8.70
N ASN A 50 -4.22 0.85 8.54
CA ASN A 50 -4.36 -0.09 9.65
C ASN A 50 -3.04 -0.28 10.41
N LEU A 51 -1.92 -0.43 9.69
CA LEU A 51 -0.59 -0.54 10.31
C LEU A 51 -0.22 0.73 11.09
N ARG A 52 -0.53 1.92 10.57
CA ARG A 52 -0.32 3.18 11.30
C ARG A 52 -1.17 3.25 12.57
N THR A 53 -2.45 2.87 12.50
CA THR A 53 -3.33 2.79 13.67
C THR A 53 -2.76 1.83 14.71
N THR A 54 -2.35 0.62 14.32
CA THR A 54 -1.71 -0.35 15.24
C THR A 54 -0.41 0.17 15.86
N LEU A 55 0.35 0.99 15.14
CA LEU A 55 1.59 1.59 15.65
C LEU A 55 1.34 2.81 16.57
N CYS A 56 0.23 3.53 16.39
CA CYS A 56 -0.14 4.74 17.15
C CYS A 56 -1.02 4.46 18.37
N ASP A 57 -1.85 3.42 18.38
CA ASP A 57 -2.81 3.12 19.47
C ASP A 57 -2.16 2.42 20.68
N ASN A 58 -0.97 2.86 21.12
CA ASN A 58 -0.37 2.46 22.41
C ASN A 58 0.21 3.67 23.15
#